data_AF-A0A954IS38-F1
#
_entry.id   AF-A0A954IS38-F1
#
_cell.length_a   1.000
_cell.length_b   1.000
_cell.length_c   1.000
_cell.angle_alpha   90.00
_cell.angle_beta   90.00
_cell.angle_gamma   90.00
#
_symmetry.space_group_name_H-M   'P 1'
#
loop_
_entity.id
_entity.type
_entity.pdbx_description
1 polymer ?
#
loop_
_entity_poly.entity_id
_entity_poly.type
_entity_poly.pdbx_seq_one_letter_code
_entity_poly.pdbx_strand_id
1 'polypeptide(L)'
;MCRFHPLPIRPLTYLVFGFMCLLASVTQAGDFATDRLKKWQIEPTAKGVEAYLRSMVFDAEMRESAKGLINKLGSPNYRERKTAMAALAKLPVMPHRQLEEATNSPNAEVRVRARRLLTTTHRKFQVPKLVATLSFIEQRDVQGLTELIFQVLPEWQDPNLMNHAERALRTTVESDDADFLRRQITTQPSPFRELALVALGSALGREAIPELLPALQHNDPPMRLAAADAMADLGDRRSLPVLVELLDSEDVAVREKSAMVLRGLTGQRLGYSAHLPEKSRANAFRAWQQWYEVSGKTAKLTLPYPRPPVEMGRTLVCVWSSNLFKEVDANKRDVFTVPGFKYVWGCHATPDGRRLVIDSERKGVFEYDSSGRETWQRMDIPGRPTGVEGLENGNVLIACSETDRVVEIARDGRVVWEYEIKGRPTTAQRLSNGNTVINLQSAGKIVEVDQQGNLKTLLDGLDRVHTAQRLENGNLLVTEMGLHRVDEYDVHGKVIWSKAGLKNPAQAQRIANGNTLIADEDGIKEYNRSGDSVWHLPVTRSRFFRY
;
A
#
# COMPACT_ATOMS: atom_id res chain seq x y z
N MET A 1 49.23 71.75 -4.84
CA MET A 1 47.86 71.47 -5.32
C MET A 1 47.24 70.44 -4.39
N CYS A 2 45.99 70.71 -3.98
CA CYS A 2 45.04 69.89 -3.22
C CYS A 2 45.40 69.51 -1.76
N ARG A 3 44.84 70.30 -0.84
CA ARG A 3 44.70 70.02 0.60
C ARG A 3 43.41 69.23 0.87
N PHE A 4 43.48 68.38 1.89
CA PHE A 4 42.42 67.57 2.48
C PHE A 4 41.13 68.32 2.84
N HIS A 5 39.99 67.66 2.62
CA HIS A 5 38.71 67.89 3.30
C HIS A 5 38.13 66.52 3.71
N PRO A 6 37.80 66.29 4.99
CA PRO A 6 37.04 65.13 5.43
C PRO A 6 35.53 65.43 5.36
N LEU A 7 34.75 64.51 4.79
CA LEU A 7 33.28 64.56 4.83
C LEU A 7 32.75 63.99 6.16
N PRO A 8 31.62 64.48 6.68
CA PRO A 8 31.11 64.13 8.00
C PRO A 8 30.34 62.80 8.00
N ILE A 9 30.56 62.03 9.06
CA ILE A 9 29.82 60.82 9.44
C ILE A 9 28.41 61.24 9.88
N ARG A 10 27.37 60.68 9.25
CA ARG A 10 25.99 60.69 9.78
C ARG A 10 25.70 59.35 10.48
N PRO A 11 25.03 59.33 11.63
CA PRO A 11 24.69 58.08 12.31
C PRO A 11 23.49 57.44 11.60
N LEU A 12 23.64 56.20 11.13
CA LEU A 12 22.49 55.38 10.78
C LEU A 12 21.89 54.86 12.09
N THR A 13 20.73 55.38 12.42
CA THR A 13 19.86 54.90 13.50
C THR A 13 19.57 53.42 13.30
N TYR A 14 19.97 52.59 14.27
CA TYR A 14 19.57 51.20 14.39
C TYR A 14 18.06 51.14 14.64
N LEU A 15 17.27 50.86 13.60
CA LEU A 15 15.93 50.34 13.80
C LEU A 15 16.06 48.86 14.16
N VAL A 16 15.93 48.56 15.44
CA VAL A 16 15.73 47.20 15.96
C VAL A 16 14.36 46.74 15.46
N PHE A 17 14.33 46.12 14.28
CA PHE A 17 13.20 45.26 13.92
C PHE A 17 13.38 43.96 14.71
N GLY A 18 12.61 43.85 15.80
CA GLY A 18 12.48 42.61 16.54
C GLY A 18 12.10 41.50 15.58
N PHE A 19 13.01 40.53 15.41
CA PHE A 19 12.72 39.24 14.81
C PHE A 19 11.71 38.54 15.72
N MET A 20 10.43 38.81 15.49
CA MET A 20 9.35 37.99 15.98
C MET A 20 9.53 36.65 15.28
N CYS A 21 10.10 35.69 16.00
CA CYS A 21 10.15 34.29 15.61
C CYS A 21 8.71 33.80 15.40
N LEU A 22 8.18 33.99 14.18
CA LEU A 22 7.16 33.11 13.66
C LEU A 22 7.84 31.75 13.53
N LEU A 23 7.58 30.90 14.52
CA LEU A 23 7.51 29.46 14.32
C LEU A 23 6.60 29.25 13.11
N ALA A 24 7.19 29.25 11.92
CA ALA A 24 6.56 28.70 10.74
C ALA A 24 6.38 27.23 11.07
N SER A 25 5.18 26.91 11.55
CA SER A 25 4.66 25.57 11.63
C SER A 25 5.05 24.88 10.34
N VAL A 26 5.83 23.81 10.45
CA VAL A 26 6.03 22.84 9.38
C VAL A 26 4.63 22.54 8.84
N THR A 27 4.28 23.11 7.69
CA THR A 27 3.05 22.77 7.01
C THR A 27 3.24 21.34 6.55
N GLN A 28 2.73 20.43 7.39
CA GLN A 28 2.66 19.00 7.17
C GLN A 28 2.20 18.79 5.72
N ALA A 29 3.02 18.10 4.93
CA ALA A 29 2.61 17.62 3.61
C ALA A 29 1.22 17.00 3.73
N GLY A 30 0.31 17.38 2.82
CA GLY A 30 -1.12 17.06 2.92
C GLY A 30 -1.34 15.58 3.22
N ASP A 31 -1.93 15.29 4.38
CA ASP A 31 -2.32 13.95 4.80
C ASP A 31 -3.34 13.40 3.80
N PHE A 32 -3.00 12.30 3.11
CA PHE A 32 -3.85 11.63 2.12
C PHE A 32 -5.28 11.40 2.61
N ALA A 33 -5.44 10.89 3.84
CA ALA A 33 -6.76 10.57 4.38
C ALA A 33 -7.53 11.87 4.63
N THR A 34 -6.88 12.86 5.24
CA THR A 34 -7.46 14.20 5.47
C THR A 34 -7.91 14.87 4.17
N ASP A 35 -7.09 14.87 3.13
CA ASP A 35 -7.42 15.50 1.85
C ASP A 35 -8.60 14.81 1.16
N ARG A 36 -8.67 13.47 1.25
CA ARG A 36 -9.78 12.69 0.72
C ARG A 36 -11.08 12.93 1.47
N LEU A 37 -11.05 12.97 2.80
CA LEU A 37 -12.21 13.29 3.62
C LEU A 37 -12.77 14.67 3.27
N LYS A 38 -11.90 15.70 3.20
CA LYS A 38 -12.28 17.05 2.77
C LYS A 38 -12.91 17.07 1.38
N LYS A 39 -12.32 16.36 0.40
CA LYS A 39 -12.85 16.24 -0.96
C LYS A 39 -14.28 15.66 -0.97
N TRP A 40 -14.60 14.78 -0.04
CA TRP A 40 -15.92 14.16 0.10
C TRP A 40 -16.83 14.85 1.11
N GLN A 41 -16.45 16.03 1.59
CA GLN A 41 -17.21 16.81 2.57
C GLN A 41 -17.43 16.04 3.89
N ILE A 42 -16.50 15.15 4.24
CA ILE A 42 -16.41 14.55 5.55
C ILE A 42 -15.40 15.38 6.34
N GLU A 43 -15.80 15.86 7.51
CA GLU A 43 -14.90 16.65 8.35
C GLU A 43 -13.76 15.74 8.85
N PRO A 44 -12.48 16.10 8.62
CA PRO A 44 -11.33 15.29 9.04
C PRO A 44 -11.03 15.53 10.52
N THR A 45 -11.99 15.18 11.37
CA THR A 45 -11.92 15.21 12.83
C THR A 45 -12.55 13.94 13.38
N ALA A 46 -12.26 13.57 14.64
CA ALA A 46 -12.87 12.40 15.30
C ALA A 46 -14.40 12.39 15.16
N LYS A 47 -15.05 13.55 15.42
CA LYS A 47 -16.50 13.71 15.28
C LYS A 47 -16.98 13.55 13.84
N GLY A 48 -16.21 14.07 12.88
CA GLY A 48 -16.57 13.96 11.46
C GLY A 48 -16.51 12.54 10.92
N VAL A 49 -15.46 11.79 11.29
CA VAL A 49 -15.36 10.36 10.92
C VAL A 49 -16.40 9.51 11.63
N GLU A 50 -16.68 9.76 12.90
CA GLU A 50 -17.75 9.11 13.66
C GLU A 50 -19.11 9.34 12.99
N ALA A 51 -19.45 10.60 12.68
CA ALA A 51 -20.70 10.95 12.02
C ALA A 51 -20.85 10.25 10.67
N TYR A 52 -19.76 10.18 9.89
CA TYR A 52 -19.76 9.44 8.65
C TYR A 52 -19.99 7.94 8.86
N LEU A 53 -19.28 7.29 9.80
CA LEU A 53 -19.50 5.88 10.10
C LEU A 53 -20.93 5.60 10.56
N ARG A 54 -21.52 6.46 11.42
CA ARG A 54 -22.93 6.38 11.83
C ARG A 54 -23.88 6.41 10.64
N SER A 55 -23.60 7.25 9.64
CA SER A 55 -24.41 7.29 8.42
C SER A 55 -24.31 6.03 7.54
N MET A 56 -23.29 5.20 7.78
CA MET A 56 -23.02 3.95 7.06
C MET A 56 -23.52 2.71 7.83
N VAL A 57 -24.12 2.86 9.01
CA VAL A 57 -24.71 1.73 9.75
C VAL A 57 -25.96 1.26 9.03
N PHE A 58 -26.00 -0.04 8.70
CA PHE A 58 -27.18 -0.67 8.12
C PHE A 58 -28.07 -1.26 9.21
N ASP A 59 -28.97 -0.43 9.74
CA ASP A 59 -29.82 -0.78 10.87
C ASP A 59 -30.98 -1.74 10.52
N ALA A 60 -31.77 -2.10 11.54
CA ALA A 60 -32.90 -3.01 11.37
C ALA A 60 -34.02 -2.45 10.49
N GLU A 61 -34.26 -1.13 10.52
CA GLU A 61 -35.30 -0.49 9.72
C GLU A 61 -34.91 -0.50 8.24
N MET A 62 -33.65 -0.14 7.94
CA MET A 62 -33.08 -0.23 6.60
C MET A 62 -33.10 -1.68 6.08
N ARG A 63 -32.78 -2.66 6.92
CA ARG A 63 -32.85 -4.09 6.55
C ARG A 63 -34.25 -4.51 6.14
N GLU A 64 -35.26 -4.15 6.93
CA GLU A 64 -36.65 -4.52 6.63
C GLU A 64 -37.16 -3.79 5.38
N SER A 65 -36.80 -2.51 5.23
CA SER A 65 -37.08 -1.73 4.02
C SER A 65 -36.45 -2.37 2.78
N ALA A 66 -35.18 -2.74 2.84
CA ALA A 66 -34.47 -3.41 1.75
C ALA A 66 -35.13 -4.75 1.38
N LYS A 67 -35.49 -5.57 2.37
CA LYS A 67 -36.20 -6.84 2.16
C LYS A 67 -37.53 -6.64 1.46
N GLY A 68 -38.33 -5.65 1.90
CA GLY A 68 -39.60 -5.30 1.27
C GLY A 68 -39.42 -4.86 -0.19
N LEU A 69 -38.37 -4.08 -0.49
CA LEU A 69 -38.05 -3.66 -1.85
C LEU A 69 -37.54 -4.81 -2.72
N ILE A 70 -36.71 -5.71 -2.17
CA ILE A 70 -36.20 -6.90 -2.88
C ILE A 70 -37.36 -7.82 -3.28
N ASN A 71 -38.34 -8.04 -2.40
CA ASN A 71 -39.54 -8.82 -2.73
C ASN A 71 -40.32 -8.21 -3.91
N LYS A 72 -40.42 -6.88 -3.96
CA LYS A 72 -41.07 -6.15 -5.06
C LYS A 72 -40.33 -6.25 -6.39
N LEU A 73 -39.06 -6.68 -6.42
CA LEU A 73 -38.33 -6.96 -7.67
C LEU A 73 -38.97 -8.10 -8.47
N GLY A 74 -39.76 -8.97 -7.84
CA GLY A 74 -40.49 -10.06 -8.47
C GLY A 74 -41.94 -9.75 -8.83
N SER A 75 -42.40 -8.50 -8.60
CA SER A 75 -43.81 -8.12 -8.85
C SER A 75 -44.19 -8.35 -10.32
N PRO A 76 -45.42 -8.82 -10.64
CA PRO A 76 -45.89 -8.89 -12.02
C PRO A 76 -45.98 -7.49 -12.68
N ASN A 77 -46.14 -6.43 -11.88
CA ASN A 77 -46.24 -5.05 -12.36
C ASN A 77 -44.86 -4.45 -12.65
N TYR A 78 -44.61 -4.10 -13.92
CA TYR A 78 -43.33 -3.52 -14.35
C TYR A 78 -42.97 -2.20 -13.63
N ARG A 79 -43.97 -1.35 -13.35
CA ARG A 79 -43.73 -0.06 -12.67
C ARG A 79 -43.24 -0.29 -11.25
N GLU A 80 -43.83 -1.22 -10.52
CA GLU A 80 -43.41 -1.57 -9.15
C GLU A 80 -41.98 -2.10 -9.11
N ARG A 81 -41.60 -2.99 -10.05
CA ARG A 81 -40.23 -3.47 -10.15
C ARG A 81 -39.24 -2.33 -10.38
N LYS A 82 -39.56 -1.43 -11.31
CA LYS A 82 -38.70 -0.28 -11.65
C LYS A 82 -38.55 0.68 -10.46
N THR A 83 -39.65 0.96 -9.75
CA THR A 83 -39.63 1.80 -8.55
C THR A 83 -38.81 1.15 -7.44
N ALA A 84 -38.97 -0.16 -7.20
CA ALA A 84 -38.21 -0.89 -6.21
C ALA A 84 -36.69 -0.90 -6.51
N MET A 85 -36.30 -1.11 -7.78
CA MET A 85 -34.91 -0.98 -8.19
C MET A 85 -34.34 0.43 -7.94
N ALA A 86 -35.11 1.47 -8.28
CA ALA A 86 -34.68 2.85 -8.07
C ALA A 86 -34.58 3.20 -6.58
N ALA A 87 -35.46 2.66 -5.74
CA ALA A 87 -35.42 2.85 -4.29
C ALA A 87 -34.21 2.14 -3.67
N LEU A 88 -33.95 0.87 -4.04
CA LEU A 88 -32.77 0.13 -3.58
C LEU A 88 -31.46 0.83 -3.97
N ALA A 89 -31.39 1.37 -5.19
CA ALA A 89 -30.22 2.10 -5.68
C ALA A 89 -30.00 3.46 -4.98
N LYS A 90 -31.01 3.98 -4.26
CA LYS A 90 -30.96 5.24 -3.51
C LYS A 90 -30.77 5.04 -2.00
N LEU A 91 -30.73 3.80 -1.52
CA LEU A 91 -30.44 3.55 -0.11
C LEU A 91 -29.04 4.09 0.23
N PRO A 92 -28.87 4.74 1.41
CA PRO A 92 -27.58 5.28 1.83
C PRO A 92 -26.48 4.21 1.85
N VAL A 93 -26.85 3.01 2.30
CA VAL A 93 -26.02 1.81 2.31
C VAL A 93 -26.67 0.77 1.38
N MET A 94 -25.87 0.21 0.48
CA MET A 94 -26.35 -0.83 -0.43
C MET A 94 -26.50 -2.14 0.35
N PRO A 95 -27.68 -2.79 0.32
CA PRO A 95 -27.94 -4.04 1.05
C PRO A 95 -27.29 -5.24 0.36
N HIS A 96 -25.96 -5.32 0.39
CA HIS A 96 -25.19 -6.25 -0.43
C HIS A 96 -25.54 -7.69 -0.09
N ARG A 97 -25.55 -8.02 1.21
CA ARG A 97 -25.85 -9.37 1.69
C ARG A 97 -27.23 -9.83 1.25
N GLN A 98 -28.25 -8.99 1.43
CA GLN A 98 -29.63 -9.32 1.06
C GLN A 98 -29.79 -9.44 -0.46
N LEU A 99 -29.06 -8.63 -1.23
CA LEU A 99 -29.03 -8.74 -2.70
C LEU A 99 -28.32 -10.02 -3.16
N GLU A 100 -27.21 -10.41 -2.52
CA GLU A 100 -26.52 -11.68 -2.78
C GLU A 100 -27.43 -12.88 -2.50
N GLU A 101 -28.08 -12.90 -1.34
CA GLU A 101 -29.09 -13.91 -1.00
C GLU A 101 -30.21 -13.95 -2.07
N ALA A 102 -30.68 -12.78 -2.51
CA ALA A 102 -31.70 -12.67 -3.56
C ALA A 102 -31.23 -13.17 -4.94
N THR A 103 -29.92 -13.27 -5.21
CA THR A 103 -29.43 -13.88 -6.45
C THR A 103 -29.71 -15.38 -6.55
N ASN A 104 -30.03 -16.02 -5.43
CA ASN A 104 -30.45 -17.43 -5.32
C ASN A 104 -31.97 -17.59 -5.14
N SER A 105 -32.75 -16.50 -5.25
CA SER A 105 -34.20 -16.54 -5.13
C SER A 105 -34.85 -17.51 -6.12
N PRO A 106 -35.95 -18.21 -5.76
CA PRO A 106 -36.71 -19.04 -6.72
C PRO A 106 -37.29 -18.22 -7.88
N ASN A 107 -37.55 -16.91 -7.67
CA ASN A 107 -38.08 -16.03 -8.71
C ASN A 107 -36.96 -15.53 -9.64
N ALA A 108 -37.05 -15.87 -10.93
CA ALA A 108 -36.04 -15.50 -11.94
C ALA A 108 -35.87 -13.97 -12.09
N GLU A 109 -36.96 -13.21 -11.98
CA GLU A 109 -36.97 -11.76 -12.14
C GLU A 109 -36.23 -11.07 -10.99
N VAL A 110 -36.38 -11.61 -9.77
CA VAL A 110 -35.62 -11.19 -8.57
C VAL A 110 -34.14 -11.47 -8.78
N ARG A 111 -33.77 -12.70 -9.18
CA ARG A 111 -32.35 -13.07 -9.39
C ARG A 111 -31.65 -12.13 -10.37
N VAL A 112 -32.26 -11.89 -11.53
CA VAL A 112 -31.67 -11.06 -12.59
C VAL A 112 -31.49 -9.62 -12.12
N ARG A 113 -32.47 -9.04 -11.42
CA ARG A 113 -32.40 -7.66 -10.92
C ARG A 113 -31.44 -7.50 -9.75
N ALA A 114 -31.39 -8.47 -8.85
CA ALA A 114 -30.44 -8.49 -7.75
C ALA A 114 -29.00 -8.50 -8.28
N ARG A 115 -28.69 -9.39 -9.25
CA ARG A 115 -27.38 -9.39 -9.94
C ARG A 115 -27.09 -8.05 -10.61
N ARG A 116 -28.08 -7.47 -11.31
CA ARG A 116 -27.91 -6.15 -11.93
C ARG A 116 -27.61 -5.06 -10.90
N LEU A 117 -28.31 -5.06 -9.76
CA LEU A 117 -28.08 -4.11 -8.67
C LEU A 117 -26.68 -4.25 -8.06
N LEU A 118 -26.21 -5.48 -7.86
CA LEU A 118 -24.84 -5.76 -7.39
C LEU A 118 -23.76 -5.28 -8.37
N THR A 119 -24.06 -5.25 -9.68
CA THR A 119 -23.14 -4.70 -10.69
C THR A 119 -23.21 -3.18 -10.86
N THR A 120 -24.18 -2.49 -10.24
CA THR A 120 -24.34 -1.03 -10.38
C THR A 120 -23.28 -0.25 -9.58
N THR A 121 -22.92 0.91 -10.13
CA THR A 121 -21.77 1.75 -9.74
C THR A 121 -21.78 2.29 -8.29
N HIS A 122 -22.84 2.13 -7.50
CA HIS A 122 -22.98 2.78 -6.18
C HIS A 122 -21.88 2.34 -5.18
N ARG A 123 -21.45 1.07 -5.22
CA ARG A 123 -20.33 0.55 -4.41
C ARG A 123 -19.00 1.26 -4.70
N LYS A 124 -18.79 1.76 -5.93
CA LYS A 124 -17.52 2.35 -6.38
C LYS A 124 -17.16 3.67 -5.68
N PHE A 125 -18.11 4.32 -5.01
CA PHE A 125 -17.87 5.61 -4.34
C PHE A 125 -17.78 5.51 -2.82
N GLN A 126 -18.30 4.45 -2.20
CA GLN A 126 -18.35 4.33 -0.74
C GLN A 126 -17.13 3.61 -0.14
N VAL A 127 -16.64 2.54 -0.78
CA VAL A 127 -15.43 1.84 -0.29
C VAL A 127 -14.23 2.79 -0.16
N PRO A 128 -13.92 3.67 -1.14
CA PRO A 128 -12.82 4.62 -0.99
C PRO A 128 -13.00 5.63 0.16
N LYS A 129 -14.25 6.01 0.48
CA LYS A 129 -14.57 6.88 1.61
C LYS A 129 -14.32 6.17 2.93
N LEU A 130 -14.84 4.95 3.08
CA LEU A 130 -14.60 4.12 4.25
C LEU A 130 -13.12 3.83 4.46
N VAL A 131 -12.37 3.52 3.39
CA VAL A 131 -10.92 3.34 3.45
C VAL A 131 -10.22 4.61 3.97
N ALA A 132 -10.56 5.79 3.45
CA ALA A 132 -9.98 7.03 3.94
C ALA A 132 -10.37 7.33 5.38
N THR A 133 -11.60 7.01 5.78
CA THR A 133 -12.08 7.12 7.16
C THR A 133 -11.29 6.22 8.11
N LEU A 134 -11.16 4.94 7.80
CA LEU A 134 -10.39 3.99 8.61
C LEU A 134 -8.89 4.36 8.65
N SER A 135 -8.33 4.81 7.53
CA SER A 135 -6.95 5.31 7.47
C SER A 135 -6.77 6.56 8.33
N PHE A 136 -7.75 7.47 8.36
CA PHE A 136 -7.71 8.64 9.23
C PHE A 136 -7.75 8.25 10.71
N ILE A 137 -8.62 7.28 11.08
CA ILE A 137 -8.72 6.76 12.45
C ILE A 137 -7.37 6.20 12.90
N GLU A 138 -6.72 5.40 12.06
CA GLU A 138 -5.37 4.88 12.31
C GLU A 138 -4.33 6.01 12.45
N GLN A 139 -4.25 6.91 11.48
CA GLN A 139 -3.21 7.94 11.41
C GLN A 139 -3.34 9.01 12.50
N ARG A 140 -4.54 9.21 13.03
CA ARG A 140 -4.86 10.23 14.04
C ARG A 140 -5.16 9.65 15.42
N ASP A 141 -5.01 8.34 15.58
CA ASP A 141 -5.20 7.66 16.86
C ASP A 141 -6.59 7.93 17.47
N VAL A 142 -7.64 7.86 16.63
CA VAL A 142 -9.01 8.18 17.06
C VAL A 142 -9.59 7.00 17.84
N GLN A 143 -9.89 7.22 19.12
CA GLN A 143 -10.42 6.22 20.06
C GLN A 143 -11.95 6.12 20.05
N GLY A 144 -12.50 5.01 20.56
CA GLY A 144 -13.91 4.85 20.89
C GLY A 144 -14.84 4.56 19.72
N LEU A 145 -14.32 4.06 18.59
CA LEU A 145 -15.10 3.74 17.39
C LEU A 145 -15.25 2.24 17.12
N THR A 146 -14.80 1.37 18.03
CA THR A 146 -14.79 -0.09 17.88
C THR A 146 -16.15 -0.65 17.50
N GLU A 147 -17.17 -0.45 18.33
CA GLU A 147 -18.51 -0.97 18.06
C GLU A 147 -19.08 -0.46 16.74
N LEU A 148 -18.83 0.82 16.44
CA LEU A 148 -19.35 1.47 15.24
C LEU A 148 -18.72 0.89 13.97
N ILE A 149 -17.41 0.64 13.99
CA ILE A 149 -16.71 -0.06 12.89
C ILE A 149 -17.33 -1.45 12.70
N PHE A 150 -17.53 -2.23 13.77
CA PHE A 150 -18.16 -3.56 13.69
C PHE A 150 -19.61 -3.52 13.19
N GLN A 151 -20.35 -2.43 13.40
CA GLN A 151 -21.70 -2.26 12.84
C GLN A 151 -21.68 -1.98 11.33
N VAL A 152 -20.64 -1.32 10.83
CA VAL A 152 -20.52 -0.94 9.42
C VAL A 152 -19.98 -2.09 8.57
N LEU A 153 -18.89 -2.74 8.99
CA LEU A 153 -18.15 -3.71 8.16
C LEU A 153 -18.95 -4.88 7.55
N PRO A 154 -19.96 -5.48 8.21
CA PRO A 154 -20.63 -6.68 7.70
C PRO A 154 -21.29 -6.53 6.32
N GLU A 155 -21.62 -5.31 5.91
CA GLU A 155 -22.21 -5.04 4.59
C GLU A 155 -21.14 -4.90 3.47
N TRP A 156 -19.85 -4.98 3.81
CA TRP A 156 -18.74 -4.71 2.90
C TRP A 156 -17.78 -5.89 2.80
N GLN A 157 -17.90 -6.67 1.73
CA GLN A 157 -16.98 -7.76 1.40
C GLN A 157 -15.84 -7.25 0.49
N ASP A 158 -14.95 -6.43 1.03
CA ASP A 158 -13.79 -5.90 0.31
C ASP A 158 -12.48 -6.20 1.07
N PRO A 159 -11.56 -7.00 0.50
CA PRO A 159 -10.32 -7.37 1.19
C PRO A 159 -9.43 -6.18 1.59
N ASN A 160 -9.38 -5.13 0.76
CA ASN A 160 -8.58 -3.94 1.09
C ASN A 160 -9.19 -3.20 2.28
N LEU A 161 -10.52 -3.11 2.32
CA LEU A 161 -11.23 -2.54 3.46
C LEU A 161 -10.94 -3.30 4.75
N MET A 162 -10.85 -4.64 4.72
CA MET A 162 -10.55 -5.44 5.91
C MET A 162 -9.16 -5.15 6.48
N ASN A 163 -8.15 -4.94 5.62
CA ASN A 163 -6.81 -4.57 6.08
C ASN A 163 -6.79 -3.20 6.77
N HIS A 164 -7.51 -2.21 6.20
CA HIS A 164 -7.66 -0.90 6.85
C HIS A 164 -8.47 -0.99 8.14
N ALA A 165 -9.49 -1.84 8.18
CA ALA A 165 -10.32 -2.06 9.36
C ALA A 165 -9.52 -2.69 10.50
N GLU A 166 -8.70 -3.71 10.24
CA GLU A 166 -7.81 -4.31 11.23
C GLU A 166 -6.91 -3.25 11.88
N ARG A 167 -6.27 -2.41 11.06
CA ARG A 167 -5.37 -1.35 11.55
C ARG A 167 -6.12 -0.29 12.35
N ALA A 168 -7.26 0.19 11.85
CA ALA A 168 -8.09 1.14 12.57
C ALA A 168 -8.62 0.58 13.90
N LEU A 169 -9.02 -0.69 13.94
CA LEU A 169 -9.51 -1.37 15.15
C LEU A 169 -8.41 -1.49 16.21
N ARG A 170 -7.18 -1.83 15.82
CA ARG A 170 -6.03 -1.91 16.74
C ARG A 170 -5.72 -0.59 17.42
N THR A 171 -6.06 0.51 16.76
CA THR A 171 -5.82 1.87 17.23
C THR A 171 -6.99 2.39 18.05
N THR A 172 -8.22 2.24 17.58
CA THR A 172 -9.42 2.85 18.17
C THR A 172 -9.95 2.14 19.42
N VAL A 173 -9.46 0.93 19.68
CA VAL A 173 -10.00 0.05 20.71
C VAL A 173 -9.56 0.48 22.10
N GLU A 174 -10.54 0.49 23.02
CA GLU A 174 -10.35 0.81 24.42
C GLU A 174 -10.52 -0.44 25.27
N SER A 175 -9.99 -0.44 26.50
CA SER A 175 -10.10 -1.59 27.42
C SER A 175 -11.55 -2.00 27.69
N ASP A 176 -12.47 -1.03 27.68
CA ASP A 176 -13.89 -1.22 27.96
C ASP A 176 -14.62 -1.95 26.81
N ASP A 177 -14.00 -2.05 25.62
CA ASP A 177 -14.54 -2.81 24.49
C ASP A 177 -14.40 -4.33 24.67
N ALA A 178 -13.66 -4.80 25.68
CA ALA A 178 -13.30 -6.22 25.83
C ALA A 178 -14.52 -7.16 25.83
N ASP A 179 -15.58 -6.83 26.58
CA ASP A 179 -16.79 -7.65 26.62
C ASP A 179 -17.57 -7.63 25.30
N PHE A 180 -17.56 -6.49 24.61
CA PHE A 180 -18.12 -6.40 23.27
C PHE A 180 -17.35 -7.30 22.29
N LEU A 181 -16.01 -7.25 22.31
CA LEU A 181 -15.15 -8.04 21.44
C LEU A 181 -15.27 -9.54 21.71
N ARG A 182 -15.35 -9.97 22.97
CA ARG A 182 -15.64 -11.38 23.33
C ARG A 182 -16.94 -11.88 22.71
N ARG A 183 -17.99 -11.05 22.69
CA ARG A 183 -19.24 -11.38 21.99
C ARG A 183 -19.03 -11.45 20.48
N GLN A 184 -18.28 -10.53 19.87
CA GLN A 184 -18.02 -10.57 18.42
C GLN A 184 -17.24 -11.82 18.01
N ILE A 185 -16.23 -12.24 18.78
CA ILE A 185 -15.44 -13.46 18.52
C ILE A 185 -16.33 -14.71 18.41
N THR A 186 -17.38 -14.79 19.24
CA THR A 186 -18.26 -15.97 19.32
C THR A 186 -19.45 -15.91 18.36
N THR A 187 -19.92 -14.71 18.01
CA THR A 187 -21.17 -14.53 17.25
C THR A 187 -20.98 -14.19 15.78
N GLN A 188 -19.84 -13.60 15.40
CA GLN A 188 -19.62 -13.15 14.03
C GLN A 188 -18.96 -14.24 13.16
N PRO A 189 -19.26 -14.26 11.85
CA PRO A 189 -18.55 -15.12 10.91
C PRO A 189 -17.14 -14.59 10.61
N SER A 190 -16.33 -15.41 9.95
CA SER A 190 -15.07 -14.97 9.36
C SER A 190 -15.32 -13.91 8.27
N PRO A 191 -14.50 -12.84 8.14
CA PRO A 191 -13.27 -12.55 8.89
C PRO A 191 -13.47 -11.71 10.17
N PHE A 192 -14.71 -11.43 10.60
CA PHE A 192 -14.99 -10.46 11.66
C PHE A 192 -14.65 -10.98 13.06
N ARG A 193 -14.80 -12.28 13.32
CA ARG A 193 -14.37 -12.88 14.60
C ARG A 193 -12.85 -12.80 14.79
N GLU A 194 -12.09 -12.94 13.70
CA GLU A 194 -10.62 -12.84 13.68
C GLU A 194 -10.20 -11.40 13.96
N LEU A 195 -10.87 -10.42 13.35
CA LEU A 195 -10.68 -8.99 13.65
C LEU A 195 -10.97 -8.68 15.12
N ALA A 196 -12.03 -9.27 15.69
CA ALA A 196 -12.38 -9.06 17.09
C ALA A 196 -11.34 -9.65 18.05
N LEU A 197 -10.79 -10.83 17.72
CA LEU A 197 -9.72 -11.45 18.50
C LEU A 197 -8.44 -10.60 18.49
N VAL A 198 -8.09 -10.07 17.32
CA VAL A 198 -6.96 -9.16 17.16
C VAL A 198 -7.17 -7.87 17.96
N ALA A 199 -8.34 -7.24 17.85
CA ALA A 199 -8.67 -6.03 18.59
C ALA A 199 -8.68 -6.26 20.11
N LEU A 200 -9.11 -7.44 20.58
CA LEU A 200 -9.06 -7.80 22.01
C LEU A 200 -7.62 -7.83 22.53
N GLY A 201 -6.67 -8.34 21.73
CA GLY A 201 -5.25 -8.29 22.04
C GLY A 201 -4.71 -6.86 22.19
N SER A 202 -5.15 -5.95 21.31
CA SER A 202 -4.83 -4.52 21.42
C SER A 202 -5.48 -3.85 22.63
N ALA A 203 -6.74 -4.18 22.93
CA ALA A 203 -7.52 -3.59 24.03
C ALA A 203 -6.94 -3.89 25.42
N LEU A 204 -6.54 -5.14 25.65
CA LEU A 204 -6.12 -5.64 26.96
C LEU A 204 -4.59 -5.79 27.08
N GLY A 205 -3.85 -5.57 25.98
CA GLY A 205 -2.41 -5.78 25.96
C GLY A 205 -2.05 -7.21 26.42
N ARG A 206 -1.05 -7.32 27.31
CA ARG A 206 -0.60 -8.62 27.85
C ARG A 206 -1.66 -9.36 28.66
N GLU A 207 -2.68 -8.67 29.18
CA GLU A 207 -3.76 -9.31 29.93
C GLU A 207 -4.65 -10.16 29.01
N ALA A 208 -4.63 -9.94 27.69
CA ALA A 208 -5.32 -10.78 26.71
C ALA A 208 -4.71 -12.18 26.56
N ILE A 209 -3.44 -12.38 26.95
CA ILE A 209 -2.68 -13.60 26.64
C ILE A 209 -3.40 -14.90 27.05
N PRO A 210 -3.97 -15.04 28.26
CA PRO A 210 -4.72 -16.23 28.64
C PRO A 210 -5.92 -16.52 27.72
N GLU A 211 -6.54 -15.49 27.14
CA GLU A 211 -7.68 -15.61 26.22
C GLU A 211 -7.24 -15.88 24.78
N LEU A 212 -6.08 -15.39 24.36
CA LEU A 212 -5.51 -15.64 23.04
C LEU A 212 -4.93 -17.07 22.91
N LEU A 213 -4.41 -17.63 24.00
CA LEU A 213 -3.74 -18.93 24.02
C LEU A 213 -4.60 -20.09 23.47
N PRO A 214 -5.87 -20.28 23.88
CA PRO A 214 -6.72 -21.32 23.29
C PRO A 214 -6.91 -21.16 21.78
N ALA A 215 -6.97 -19.93 21.28
CA ALA A 215 -7.20 -19.66 19.86
C ALA A 215 -6.00 -20.04 18.97
N LEU A 216 -4.78 -20.17 19.52
CA LEU A 216 -3.63 -20.74 18.82
C LEU A 216 -3.86 -22.19 18.37
N GLN A 217 -4.73 -22.93 19.07
CA GLN A 217 -5.06 -24.34 18.79
C GLN A 217 -6.44 -24.48 18.11
N HIS A 218 -7.01 -23.39 17.61
CA HIS A 218 -8.31 -23.43 16.95
C HIS A 218 -8.24 -24.23 15.64
N ASN A 219 -9.31 -24.96 15.30
CA ASN A 219 -9.36 -25.78 14.08
C ASN A 219 -9.31 -24.96 12.77
N ASP A 220 -9.61 -23.67 12.86
CA ASP A 220 -9.65 -22.75 11.73
C ASP A 220 -8.34 -21.97 11.59
N PRO A 221 -7.60 -22.10 10.47
CA PRO A 221 -6.30 -21.43 10.28
C PRO A 221 -6.33 -19.89 10.41
N PRO A 222 -7.34 -19.15 9.90
CA PRO A 222 -7.49 -17.72 10.15
C PRO A 222 -7.57 -17.34 11.64
N MET A 223 -8.27 -18.12 12.46
CA MET A 223 -8.33 -17.88 13.92
C MET A 223 -6.97 -18.12 14.60
N ARG A 224 -6.24 -19.16 14.20
CA ARG A 224 -4.87 -19.40 14.70
C ARG A 224 -3.94 -18.25 14.33
N LEU A 225 -4.05 -17.75 13.10
CA LEU A 225 -3.28 -16.61 12.61
C LEU A 225 -3.61 -15.33 13.39
N ALA A 226 -4.90 -15.05 13.63
CA ALA A 226 -5.34 -13.88 14.38
C ALA A 226 -4.79 -13.89 15.82
N ALA A 227 -4.85 -15.05 16.49
CA ALA A 227 -4.28 -15.24 17.81
C ALA A 227 -2.75 -15.04 17.80
N ALA A 228 -2.06 -15.61 16.82
CA ALA A 228 -0.62 -15.52 16.71
C ALA A 228 -0.14 -14.10 16.34
N ASP A 229 -0.85 -13.39 15.47
CA ASP A 229 -0.60 -11.98 15.12
C ASP A 229 -0.77 -11.08 16.36
N ALA A 230 -1.89 -11.20 17.07
CA ALA A 230 -2.12 -10.46 18.31
C ALA A 230 -1.03 -10.73 19.36
N MET A 231 -0.69 -12.00 19.59
CA MET A 231 0.38 -12.38 20.52
C MET A 231 1.77 -11.89 20.07
N ALA A 232 2.03 -11.84 18.76
CA ALA A 232 3.26 -11.28 18.21
C ALA A 232 3.41 -9.79 18.50
N ASP A 233 2.35 -8.99 18.37
CA ASP A 233 2.38 -7.56 18.74
C ASP A 233 2.70 -7.35 20.22
N LEU A 234 2.21 -8.26 21.08
CA LEU A 234 2.47 -8.24 22.52
C LEU A 234 3.88 -8.73 22.90
N GLY A 235 4.66 -9.16 21.90
CA GLY A 235 6.00 -9.72 22.07
C GLY A 235 6.01 -11.12 22.68
N ASP A 236 4.90 -11.86 22.62
CA ASP A 236 4.79 -13.21 23.14
C ASP A 236 5.33 -14.23 22.13
N ARG A 237 6.45 -14.86 22.49
CA ARG A 237 7.17 -15.82 21.63
C ARG A 237 6.38 -17.10 21.34
N ARG A 238 5.30 -17.40 22.07
CA ARG A 238 4.44 -18.57 21.80
C ARG A 238 3.69 -18.44 20.47
N SER A 239 3.62 -17.24 19.88
CA SER A 239 3.14 -17.02 18.52
C SER A 239 4.04 -17.66 17.44
N LEU A 240 5.36 -17.65 17.63
CA LEU A 240 6.35 -18.07 16.63
C LEU A 240 6.14 -19.50 16.09
N PRO A 241 5.99 -20.56 16.91
CA PRO A 241 5.78 -21.90 16.37
C PRO A 241 4.51 -22.02 15.53
N VAL A 242 3.44 -21.33 15.94
CA VAL A 242 2.16 -21.32 15.21
C VAL A 242 2.29 -20.57 13.90
N LEU A 243 2.96 -19.42 13.89
CA LEU A 243 3.24 -18.69 12.65
C LEU A 243 4.08 -19.56 11.68
N VAL A 244 5.11 -20.24 12.19
CA VAL A 244 5.91 -21.16 11.37
C VAL A 244 5.03 -22.26 10.79
N GLU A 245 4.20 -22.92 11.60
CA GLU A 245 3.25 -23.94 11.13
C GLU A 245 2.29 -23.40 10.04
N LEU A 246 1.74 -22.20 10.24
CA LEU A 246 0.80 -21.57 9.31
C LEU A 246 1.42 -21.20 7.96
N LEU A 247 2.76 -21.26 7.82
CA LEU A 247 3.38 -21.21 6.50
C LEU A 247 2.87 -22.36 5.62
N ASP A 248 2.56 -23.54 6.16
CA ASP A 248 2.07 -24.67 5.37
C ASP A 248 0.55 -24.68 5.15
N SER A 249 -0.16 -23.61 5.54
CA SER A 249 -1.62 -23.50 5.34
C SER A 249 -2.02 -23.62 3.86
N GLU A 250 -3.12 -24.32 3.58
CA GLU A 250 -3.75 -24.37 2.24
C GLU A 250 -4.33 -23.01 1.82
N ASP A 251 -4.67 -22.15 2.80
CA ASP A 251 -5.13 -20.78 2.56
C ASP A 251 -3.94 -19.83 2.29
N VAL A 252 -3.96 -19.20 1.11
CA VAL A 252 -2.91 -18.29 0.63
C VAL A 252 -2.75 -17.08 1.52
N ALA A 253 -3.86 -16.46 1.91
CA ALA A 253 -3.85 -15.26 2.73
C ALA A 253 -3.27 -15.57 4.12
N VAL A 254 -3.60 -16.75 4.67
CA VAL A 254 -3.07 -17.19 5.97
C VAL A 254 -1.56 -17.33 5.94
N ARG A 255 -1.01 -18.09 4.98
CA ARG A 255 0.44 -18.30 4.89
C ARG A 255 1.21 -17.04 4.46
N GLU A 256 0.58 -16.15 3.70
CA GLU A 256 1.15 -14.85 3.33
C GLU A 256 1.29 -13.93 4.53
N LYS A 257 0.20 -13.72 5.28
CA LYS A 257 0.23 -12.93 6.51
C LYS A 257 1.19 -13.55 7.52
N SER A 258 1.17 -14.88 7.69
CA SER A 258 2.11 -15.53 8.61
C SER A 258 3.58 -15.26 8.25
N ALA A 259 3.93 -15.40 6.97
CA ALA A 259 5.27 -15.09 6.49
C ALA A 259 5.64 -13.62 6.66
N MET A 260 4.68 -12.70 6.48
CA MET A 260 4.87 -11.27 6.74
C MET A 260 5.17 -11.01 8.22
N VAL A 261 4.39 -11.58 9.14
CA VAL A 261 4.59 -11.43 10.60
C VAL A 261 5.96 -11.98 11.00
N LEU A 262 6.32 -13.20 10.58
CA LEU A 262 7.64 -13.78 10.86
C LEU A 262 8.78 -12.92 10.33
N ARG A 263 8.66 -12.40 9.10
CA ARG A 263 9.65 -11.49 8.51
C ARG A 263 9.79 -10.20 9.32
N GLY A 264 8.66 -9.58 9.68
CA GLY A 264 8.65 -8.35 10.47
C GLY A 264 9.30 -8.55 11.84
N LEU A 265 8.93 -9.62 12.54
CA LEU A 265 9.44 -9.94 13.87
C LEU A 265 10.94 -10.27 13.85
N THR A 266 11.39 -11.06 12.88
CA THR A 266 12.73 -11.68 12.94
C THR A 266 13.77 -11.01 12.04
N GLY A 267 13.32 -10.21 11.06
CA GLY A 267 14.14 -9.74 9.95
C GLY A 267 14.56 -10.84 8.97
N GLN A 268 14.17 -12.10 9.22
CA GLN A 268 14.56 -13.25 8.43
C GLN A 268 13.52 -13.57 7.38
N ARG A 269 13.98 -14.06 6.22
CA ARG A 269 13.13 -14.35 5.05
C ARG A 269 13.13 -15.84 4.70
N LEU A 270 14.30 -16.49 4.84
CA LEU A 270 14.55 -17.92 4.59
C LEU A 270 14.01 -18.43 3.23
N GLY A 271 14.03 -17.57 2.21
CA GLY A 271 13.57 -17.90 0.85
C GLY A 271 12.08 -18.22 0.72
N TYR A 272 11.27 -17.95 1.76
CA TYR A 272 9.87 -18.34 1.77
C TYR A 272 8.98 -17.40 0.95
N SER A 273 8.16 -17.97 0.06
CA SER A 273 7.15 -17.26 -0.73
C SER A 273 5.82 -18.00 -0.67
N ALA A 274 4.78 -17.31 -0.17
CA ALA A 274 3.46 -17.87 0.08
C ALA A 274 2.77 -18.41 -1.17
N HIS A 275 3.03 -17.83 -2.34
CA HIS A 275 2.29 -18.15 -3.56
C HIS A 275 2.94 -19.25 -4.40
N LEU A 276 4.07 -19.81 -3.95
CA LEU A 276 4.69 -20.93 -4.64
C LEU A 276 3.92 -22.24 -4.39
N PRO A 277 3.97 -23.20 -5.33
CA PRO A 277 3.46 -24.55 -5.08
C PRO A 277 4.09 -25.15 -3.82
N GLU A 278 3.33 -25.98 -3.09
CA GLU A 278 3.75 -26.61 -1.83
C GLU A 278 5.14 -27.23 -1.90
N LYS A 279 5.42 -28.04 -2.92
CA LYS A 279 6.74 -28.67 -3.15
C LYS A 279 7.88 -27.66 -3.21
N SER A 280 7.63 -26.49 -3.78
CA SER A 280 8.61 -25.40 -3.90
C SER A 280 8.78 -24.62 -2.58
N ARG A 281 7.76 -24.62 -1.71
CA ARG A 281 7.81 -23.99 -0.37
C ARG A 281 8.40 -24.90 0.70
N ALA A 282 8.34 -26.22 0.53
CA ALA A 282 8.73 -27.21 1.55
C ALA A 282 10.14 -27.01 2.12
N ASN A 283 11.12 -26.65 1.29
CA ASN A 283 12.47 -26.37 1.77
C ASN A 283 12.54 -25.11 2.64
N ALA A 284 11.89 -24.03 2.22
CA ALA A 284 11.83 -22.79 2.98
C ALA A 284 11.02 -22.96 4.28
N PHE A 285 9.95 -23.75 4.24
CA PHE A 285 9.17 -24.12 5.43
C PHE A 285 10.02 -24.91 6.43
N ARG A 286 10.75 -25.95 5.98
CA ARG A 286 11.70 -26.68 6.84
C ARG A 286 12.81 -25.78 7.40
N ALA A 287 13.29 -24.82 6.62
CA ALA A 287 14.27 -23.84 7.12
C ALA A 287 13.70 -22.99 8.26
N TRP A 288 12.42 -22.58 8.18
CA TRP A 288 11.73 -21.89 9.27
C TRP A 288 11.54 -22.77 10.50
N GLN A 289 11.18 -24.04 10.33
CA GLN A 289 11.10 -25.00 11.45
C GLN A 289 12.45 -25.18 12.15
N GLN A 290 13.51 -25.39 11.36
CA GLN A 290 14.87 -25.53 11.88
C GLN A 290 15.34 -24.24 12.58
N TRP A 291 15.08 -23.08 11.98
CA TRP A 291 15.40 -21.80 12.58
C TRP A 291 14.72 -21.64 13.95
N TYR A 292 13.45 -22.01 14.06
CA TYR A 292 12.71 -21.92 15.33
C TYR A 292 13.36 -22.78 16.41
N GLU A 293 13.72 -24.03 16.08
CA GLU A 293 14.33 -24.95 17.04
C GLU A 293 15.73 -24.52 17.48
N VAL A 294 16.55 -23.99 16.56
CA VAL A 294 17.95 -23.63 16.84
C VAL A 294 18.06 -22.24 17.46
N SER A 295 17.25 -21.28 17.02
CA SER A 295 17.45 -19.87 17.35
C SER A 295 16.17 -19.11 17.71
N GLY A 296 14.99 -19.52 17.25
CA GLY A 296 13.74 -18.76 17.45
C GLY A 296 13.40 -18.51 18.92
N LYS A 297 13.73 -19.45 19.81
CA LYS A 297 13.50 -19.34 21.26
C LYS A 297 14.28 -18.20 21.93
N THR A 298 15.43 -17.80 21.37
CA THR A 298 16.32 -16.77 21.94
C THR A 298 16.57 -15.58 21.00
N ALA A 299 16.16 -15.68 19.73
CA ALA A 299 16.35 -14.64 18.72
C ALA A 299 15.81 -13.28 19.19
N LYS A 300 16.53 -12.20 18.88
CA LYS A 300 16.05 -10.84 19.11
C LYS A 300 14.91 -10.57 18.13
N LEU A 301 13.76 -10.14 18.66
CA LEU A 301 12.60 -9.77 17.85
C LEU A 301 12.50 -8.24 17.73
N THR A 302 11.98 -7.78 16.60
CA THR A 302 11.64 -6.37 16.33
C THR A 302 10.21 -6.14 16.78
N LEU A 303 10.00 -5.21 17.73
CA LEU A 303 8.70 -4.89 18.31
C LEU A 303 8.50 -3.37 18.44
N PRO A 304 7.32 -2.82 18.09
CA PRO A 304 6.31 -3.47 17.26
C PRO A 304 6.93 -3.82 15.90
N TYR A 305 6.56 -4.95 15.33
CA TYR A 305 7.13 -5.31 14.03
C TYR A 305 6.55 -4.39 12.94
N PRO A 306 7.33 -4.00 11.92
CA PRO A 306 6.86 -3.11 10.87
C PRO A 306 5.78 -3.80 10.04
N ARG A 307 4.57 -3.22 9.99
CA ARG A 307 3.50 -3.63 9.08
C ARG A 307 3.66 -2.86 7.75
N PRO A 308 3.67 -3.53 6.58
CA PRO A 308 3.74 -2.83 5.30
C PRO A 308 2.57 -1.86 5.13
N PRO A 309 2.75 -0.74 4.40
CA PRO A 309 1.67 0.18 4.11
C PRO A 309 0.54 -0.53 3.32
N VAL A 310 -0.72 -0.15 3.58
CA VAL A 310 -1.85 -0.74 2.86
C VAL A 310 -1.90 -0.16 1.45
N GLU A 311 -1.83 -1.03 0.44
CA GLU A 311 -1.95 -0.60 -0.95
C GLU A 311 -3.40 -0.17 -1.26
N MET A 312 -3.61 1.09 -1.62
CA MET A 312 -4.91 1.71 -1.94
C MET A 312 -5.48 1.27 -3.30
N GLY A 313 -4.79 0.37 -4.01
CA GLY A 313 -5.14 -0.09 -5.35
C GLY A 313 -5.03 0.99 -6.42
N ARG A 314 -4.31 2.08 -6.16
CA ARG A 314 -4.10 3.21 -7.09
C ARG A 314 -2.86 2.96 -7.93
N THR A 315 -2.91 3.30 -9.21
CA THR A 315 -1.73 3.21 -10.08
C THR A 315 -1.37 4.59 -10.60
N LEU A 316 -0.20 5.09 -10.25
CA LEU A 316 0.41 6.19 -10.98
C LEU A 316 0.91 5.68 -12.32
N VAL A 317 0.74 6.45 -13.38
CA VAL A 317 1.12 6.09 -14.74
C VAL A 317 1.78 7.28 -15.41
N CYS A 318 3.01 7.08 -15.88
CA CYS A 318 3.72 7.95 -16.79
C CYS A 318 3.52 7.43 -18.21
N VAL A 319 2.81 8.17 -19.06
CA VAL A 319 2.55 7.78 -20.45
C VAL A 319 3.50 8.53 -21.37
N TRP A 320 4.51 7.84 -21.87
CA TRP A 320 5.60 8.47 -22.64
C TRP A 320 5.14 9.00 -23.99
N SER A 321 4.20 8.31 -24.64
CA SER A 321 3.70 8.69 -25.96
C SER A 321 2.94 10.02 -25.97
N SER A 322 2.32 10.37 -24.83
CA SER A 322 1.50 11.58 -24.68
C SER A 322 2.08 12.57 -23.66
N ASN A 323 3.23 12.27 -23.05
CA ASN A 323 3.84 13.07 -21.98
C ASN A 323 2.86 13.42 -20.84
N LEU A 324 2.06 12.44 -20.42
CA LEU A 324 1.08 12.61 -19.35
C LEU A 324 1.52 11.88 -18.08
N PHE A 325 1.31 12.55 -16.95
CA PHE A 325 1.33 11.90 -15.65
C PHE A 325 -0.12 11.77 -15.16
N LYS A 326 -0.54 10.57 -14.76
CA LYS A 326 -1.90 10.37 -14.26
C LYS A 326 -1.96 9.34 -13.15
N GLU A 327 -3.01 9.40 -12.36
CA GLU A 327 -3.36 8.37 -11.38
C GLU A 327 -4.63 7.67 -11.83
N VAL A 328 -4.66 6.35 -11.80
CA VAL A 328 -5.87 5.55 -12.07
C VAL A 328 -6.33 4.77 -10.85
N ASP A 329 -7.63 4.62 -10.72
CA ASP A 329 -8.25 3.78 -9.70
C ASP A 329 -8.26 2.29 -10.08
N ALA A 330 -8.68 1.42 -9.14
CA ALA A 330 -8.83 -0.02 -9.40
C ALA A 330 -9.80 -0.34 -10.56
N ASN A 331 -10.74 0.57 -10.86
CA ASN A 331 -11.67 0.48 -11.98
C ASN A 331 -11.10 1.07 -13.29
N LYS A 332 -9.80 1.40 -13.35
CA LYS A 332 -9.11 1.95 -14.52
C LYS A 332 -9.58 3.36 -14.90
N ARG A 333 -10.20 4.10 -13.98
CA ARG A 333 -10.64 5.49 -14.19
C ARG A 333 -9.55 6.44 -13.74
N ASP A 334 -9.32 7.47 -14.54
CA ASP A 334 -8.42 8.56 -14.20
C ASP A 334 -8.95 9.31 -12.96
N VAL A 335 -8.12 9.44 -11.93
CA VAL A 335 -8.36 10.21 -10.71
C VAL A 335 -7.99 11.67 -10.94
N PHE A 336 -6.83 11.86 -11.57
CA PHE A 336 -6.33 13.12 -12.10
C PHE A 336 -5.41 12.83 -13.27
N THR A 337 -5.21 13.83 -14.12
CA THR A 337 -4.23 13.82 -15.20
C THR A 337 -3.53 15.18 -15.22
N VAL A 338 -2.21 15.16 -15.19
CA VAL A 338 -1.35 16.34 -15.26
C VAL A 338 -0.62 16.32 -16.61
N PRO A 339 -0.90 17.29 -17.51
CA PRO A 339 -0.17 17.46 -18.76
C PRO A 339 1.07 18.36 -18.56
N GLY A 340 1.79 18.62 -19.65
CA GLY A 340 2.80 19.68 -19.70
C GLY A 340 4.23 19.25 -19.40
N PHE A 341 4.49 17.95 -19.26
CA PHE A 341 5.84 17.40 -19.21
C PHE A 341 6.50 17.43 -20.60
N LYS A 342 7.82 17.59 -20.66
CA LYS A 342 8.60 17.45 -21.90
C LYS A 342 8.90 15.99 -22.18
N TYR A 343 9.35 15.27 -21.16
CA TYR A 343 9.50 13.82 -21.25
C TYR A 343 9.23 13.16 -19.90
N VAL A 344 7.97 12.76 -19.67
CA VAL A 344 7.58 12.04 -18.45
C VAL A 344 8.25 10.67 -18.45
N TRP A 345 9.00 10.32 -17.41
CA TRP A 345 9.77 9.07 -17.43
C TRP A 345 9.33 8.07 -16.37
N GLY A 346 9.50 8.40 -15.09
CA GLY A 346 9.18 7.51 -13.96
C GLY A 346 8.41 8.24 -12.87
N CYS A 347 7.69 7.48 -12.06
CA CYS A 347 6.93 7.98 -10.93
C CYS A 347 7.06 7.07 -9.72
N HIS A 348 6.73 7.62 -8.55
CA HIS A 348 6.70 6.90 -7.28
C HIS A 348 5.63 7.50 -6.38
N ALA A 349 4.97 6.68 -5.57
CA ALA A 349 4.04 7.15 -4.55
C ALA A 349 4.53 6.73 -3.17
N THR A 350 4.38 7.61 -2.20
CA THR A 350 4.73 7.33 -0.80
C THR A 350 3.47 7.17 0.07
N PRO A 351 3.54 6.42 1.19
CA PRO A 351 2.38 6.19 2.06
C PRO A 351 1.74 7.45 2.63
N ASP A 352 2.52 8.52 2.79
CA ASP A 352 2.05 9.85 3.22
C ASP A 352 1.26 10.60 2.14
N GLY A 353 1.11 10.04 0.95
CA GLY A 353 0.31 10.61 -0.13
C GLY A 353 1.08 11.51 -1.10
N ARG A 354 2.41 11.49 -1.13
CA ARG A 354 3.14 12.22 -2.18
C ARG A 354 3.15 11.42 -3.49
N ARG A 355 2.99 12.12 -4.62
CA ARG A 355 3.12 11.56 -5.97
C ARG A 355 4.30 12.21 -6.66
N LEU A 356 5.40 11.50 -6.76
CA LEU A 356 6.60 11.95 -7.42
C LEU A 356 6.58 11.56 -8.89
N VAL A 357 7.03 12.47 -9.76
CA VAL A 357 7.18 12.21 -11.18
C VAL A 357 8.41 12.91 -11.74
N ILE A 358 9.08 12.22 -12.66
CA ILE A 358 10.25 12.72 -13.38
C ILE A 358 9.83 13.34 -14.71
N ASP A 359 10.34 14.54 -14.98
CA ASP A 359 10.52 15.07 -16.34
C ASP A 359 11.99 14.96 -16.73
N SER A 360 12.31 13.93 -17.52
CA SER A 360 13.70 13.60 -17.82
C SER A 360 14.36 14.64 -18.73
N GLU A 361 13.61 15.21 -19.68
CA GLU A 361 14.14 16.22 -20.59
C GLU A 361 14.33 17.58 -19.90
N ARG A 362 13.42 17.95 -18.98
CA ARG A 362 13.59 19.15 -18.15
C ARG A 362 14.60 18.99 -17.03
N LYS A 363 15.14 17.79 -16.82
CA LYS A 363 16.03 17.46 -15.68
C LYS A 363 15.38 17.80 -14.34
N GLY A 364 14.10 17.46 -14.19
CA GLY A 364 13.31 17.82 -13.03
C GLY A 364 12.54 16.68 -12.39
N VAL A 365 12.25 16.83 -11.10
CA VAL A 365 11.34 16.00 -10.32
C VAL A 365 10.26 16.89 -9.74
N PHE A 366 9.01 16.46 -9.89
CA PHE A 366 7.82 17.17 -9.45
C PHE A 366 7.06 16.30 -8.46
N GLU A 367 6.36 16.93 -7.53
CA GLU A 367 5.52 16.30 -6.54
C GLU A 367 4.09 16.84 -6.63
N TYR A 368 3.13 15.94 -6.57
CA TYR A 368 1.71 16.25 -6.57
C TYR A 368 1.00 15.64 -5.36
N ASP A 369 -0.06 16.30 -4.92
CA ASP A 369 -1.00 15.76 -3.93
C ASP A 369 -2.07 14.85 -4.57
N SER A 370 -3.03 14.38 -3.75
CA SER A 370 -4.07 13.44 -4.18
C SER A 370 -5.11 14.02 -5.15
N SER A 371 -5.10 15.34 -5.32
CA SER A 371 -5.94 16.05 -6.26
C SER A 371 -5.24 16.33 -7.59
N GLY A 372 -3.93 16.05 -7.69
CA GLY A 372 -3.11 16.40 -8.83
C GLY A 372 -2.60 17.84 -8.81
N ARG A 373 -2.61 18.50 -7.65
CA ARG A 373 -2.02 19.83 -7.47
C ARG A 373 -0.54 19.68 -7.12
N GLU A 374 0.31 20.46 -7.79
CA GLU A 374 1.75 20.47 -7.52
C GLU A 374 2.02 21.03 -6.12
N THR A 375 2.80 20.29 -5.33
CA THR A 375 3.19 20.67 -3.96
C THR A 375 4.67 21.01 -3.86
N TRP A 376 5.49 20.51 -4.79
CA TRP A 376 6.93 20.72 -4.80
C TRP A 376 7.53 20.39 -6.16
N GLN A 377 8.66 21.01 -6.50
CA GLN A 377 9.45 20.69 -7.69
C GLN A 377 10.93 20.98 -7.49
N ARG A 378 11.80 20.26 -8.19
CA ARG A 378 13.23 20.55 -8.35
C ARG A 378 13.64 20.38 -9.79
N MET A 379 14.47 21.30 -10.28
CA MET A 379 14.81 21.46 -11.70
C MET A 379 16.31 21.44 -11.96
N ASP A 380 17.10 21.29 -10.90
CA ASP A 380 18.55 21.32 -10.84
C ASP A 380 19.13 19.93 -10.58
N ILE A 381 18.48 18.89 -11.10
CA ILE A 381 18.94 17.52 -10.94
C ILE A 381 20.26 17.32 -11.70
N PRO A 382 21.27 16.66 -11.11
CA PRO A 382 22.54 16.38 -11.78
C PRO A 382 22.37 15.45 -13.00
N GLY A 383 22.06 16.00 -14.18
CA GLY A 383 21.83 15.23 -15.40
C GLY A 383 20.38 14.76 -15.56
N ARG A 384 20.12 13.85 -16.51
CA ARG A 384 18.77 13.33 -16.74
C ARG A 384 18.34 12.32 -15.67
N PRO A 385 17.32 12.64 -14.85
CA PRO A 385 16.73 11.68 -13.91
C PRO A 385 16.03 10.56 -14.67
N THR A 386 16.15 9.34 -14.14
CA THR A 386 15.59 8.11 -14.74
C THR A 386 14.92 7.16 -13.74
N GLY A 387 15.15 7.40 -12.44
CA GLY A 387 14.46 6.72 -11.34
C GLY A 387 14.28 7.70 -10.19
N VAL A 388 13.14 7.61 -9.51
CA VAL A 388 12.78 8.43 -8.35
C VAL A 388 12.16 7.55 -7.29
N GLU A 389 12.52 7.77 -6.04
CA GLU A 389 11.92 7.15 -4.87
C GLU A 389 11.77 8.21 -3.77
N GLY A 390 10.60 8.23 -3.13
CA GLY A 390 10.37 9.09 -1.97
C GLY A 390 10.72 8.33 -0.70
N LEU A 391 11.56 8.92 0.15
CA LEU A 391 12.04 8.28 1.36
C LEU A 391 11.16 8.62 2.57
N GLU A 392 11.19 7.77 3.59
CA GLU A 392 10.43 7.91 4.84
C GLU A 392 10.77 9.21 5.60
N ASN A 393 12.02 9.67 5.50
CA ASN A 393 12.48 10.94 6.08
C ASN A 393 12.01 12.18 5.29
N GLY A 394 11.23 12.00 4.22
CA GLY A 394 10.76 13.06 3.33
C GLY A 394 11.68 13.36 2.16
N ASN A 395 12.94 12.91 2.16
CA ASN A 395 13.88 13.16 1.07
C ASN A 395 13.48 12.41 -0.21
N VAL A 396 14.16 12.73 -1.31
CA VAL A 396 13.93 12.11 -2.62
C VAL A 396 15.24 11.51 -3.12
N LEU A 397 15.26 10.20 -3.37
CA LEU A 397 16.36 9.49 -3.98
C LEU A 397 16.17 9.44 -5.50
N ILE A 398 17.22 9.80 -6.25
CA ILE A 398 17.15 10.01 -7.70
C ILE A 398 18.32 9.32 -8.38
N ALA A 399 18.03 8.51 -9.39
CA ALA A 399 19.04 7.93 -10.28
C ALA A 399 19.24 8.82 -11.52
N CYS A 400 20.47 9.28 -11.73
CA CYS A 400 20.87 10.21 -12.77
C CYS A 400 21.75 9.51 -13.81
N SER A 401 21.12 9.05 -14.90
CA SER A 401 21.76 8.12 -15.83
C SER A 401 22.88 8.71 -16.68
N GLU A 402 22.82 10.00 -17.02
CA GLU A 402 23.81 10.65 -17.90
C GLU A 402 25.10 11.06 -17.17
N THR A 403 25.02 11.22 -15.85
CA THR A 403 26.11 11.69 -15.00
C THR A 403 26.68 10.58 -14.13
N ASP A 404 26.21 9.33 -14.32
CA ASP A 404 26.63 8.16 -13.53
C ASP A 404 26.48 8.39 -12.01
N ARG A 405 25.36 9.00 -11.57
CA ARG A 405 25.15 9.37 -10.16
C ARG A 405 23.83 8.88 -9.62
N VAL A 406 23.81 8.63 -8.31
CA VAL A 406 22.58 8.55 -7.51
C VAL A 406 22.67 9.61 -6.43
N VAL A 407 21.63 10.43 -6.28
CA VAL A 407 21.59 11.53 -5.31
C VAL A 407 20.37 11.43 -4.42
N GLU A 408 20.53 11.77 -3.16
CA GLU A 408 19.44 12.01 -2.22
C GLU A 408 19.33 13.51 -1.98
N ILE A 409 18.15 14.06 -2.25
CA ILE A 409 17.87 15.49 -2.14
C ILE A 409 16.87 15.72 -1.00
N ALA A 410 17.24 16.61 -0.08
CA ALA A 410 16.37 17.07 0.98
C ALA A 410 15.28 18.00 0.45
N ARG A 411 14.22 18.19 1.25
CA ARG A 411 13.07 19.03 0.87
C ARG A 411 13.46 20.47 0.57
N ASP A 412 14.47 20.99 1.24
CA ASP A 412 15.03 22.34 0.99
C ASP A 412 15.88 22.43 -0.29
N GLY A 413 16.11 21.31 -0.98
CA GLY A 413 16.87 21.23 -2.23
C GLY A 413 18.34 20.85 -2.05
N ARG A 414 18.86 20.74 -0.82
CA ARG A 414 20.25 20.33 -0.61
C ARG A 414 20.43 18.85 -0.97
N VAL A 415 21.51 18.54 -1.68
CA VAL A 415 21.99 17.16 -1.83
C VAL A 415 22.58 16.73 -0.49
N VAL A 416 21.97 15.73 0.16
CA VAL A 416 22.39 15.22 1.48
C VAL A 416 23.16 13.91 1.39
N TRP A 417 23.08 13.22 0.25
CA TRP A 417 23.90 12.06 -0.06
C TRP A 417 24.08 11.97 -1.58
N GLU A 418 25.25 11.52 -2.01
CA GLU A 418 25.59 11.32 -3.42
C GLU A 418 26.51 10.10 -3.55
N TYR A 419 26.31 9.34 -4.63
CA TYR A 419 27.20 8.23 -4.98
C TYR A 419 27.41 8.20 -6.50
N GLU A 420 28.66 8.35 -6.92
CA GLU A 420 29.06 8.23 -8.32
C GLU A 420 29.38 6.76 -8.65
N ILE A 421 28.73 6.23 -9.66
CA ILE A 421 28.87 4.85 -10.10
C ILE A 421 28.69 4.71 -11.61
N LYS A 422 29.75 4.22 -12.28
CA LYS A 422 29.72 3.94 -13.71
C LYS A 422 28.75 2.80 -14.02
N GLY A 423 28.10 2.90 -15.18
CA GLY A 423 27.19 1.86 -15.65
C GLY A 423 25.76 2.34 -15.88
N ARG A 424 25.53 3.66 -15.99
CA ARG A 424 24.23 4.25 -16.29
C ARG A 424 23.16 3.84 -15.25
N PRO A 425 23.19 4.41 -14.04
CA PRO A 425 22.20 4.14 -13.01
C PRO A 425 20.82 4.58 -13.49
N THR A 426 19.86 3.65 -13.53
CA THR A 426 18.50 3.89 -14.06
C THR A 426 17.41 3.84 -13.00
N THR A 427 17.62 3.07 -11.93
CA THR A 427 16.76 3.01 -10.74
C THR A 427 17.64 2.81 -9.52
N ALA A 428 17.26 3.41 -8.41
CA ALA A 428 17.86 3.20 -7.11
C ALA A 428 16.75 2.98 -6.07
N GLN A 429 17.01 2.12 -5.09
CA GLN A 429 16.10 1.82 -4.00
C GLN A 429 16.85 1.88 -2.67
N ARG A 430 16.39 2.71 -1.73
CA ARG A 430 16.90 2.71 -0.35
C ARG A 430 16.25 1.57 0.44
N LEU A 431 17.08 0.74 1.05
CA LEU A 431 16.63 -0.35 1.91
C LEU A 431 16.48 0.14 3.35
N SER A 432 15.68 -0.58 4.15
CA SER A 432 15.45 -0.26 5.57
C SER A 432 16.70 -0.31 6.45
N ASN A 433 17.74 -1.03 6.01
CA ASN A 433 19.06 -1.04 6.65
C ASN A 433 19.95 0.15 6.21
N GLY A 434 19.43 1.07 5.38
CA GLY A 434 20.13 2.24 4.84
C GLY A 434 21.00 1.98 3.62
N ASN A 435 21.18 0.73 3.19
CA ASN A 435 21.89 0.40 1.96
C ASN A 435 21.09 0.84 0.73
N THR A 436 21.75 1.03 -0.40
CA THR A 436 21.12 1.41 -1.67
C THR A 436 21.33 0.32 -2.72
N VAL A 437 20.24 -0.23 -3.26
CA VAL A 437 20.29 -1.10 -4.44
C VAL A 437 20.21 -0.24 -5.70
N ILE A 438 21.12 -0.44 -6.65
CA ILE A 438 21.24 0.37 -7.86
C ILE A 438 21.24 -0.53 -9.09
N ASN A 439 20.38 -0.21 -10.06
CA ASN A 439 20.36 -0.85 -11.37
C ASN A 439 21.28 -0.12 -12.37
N LEU A 440 22.28 -0.81 -12.91
CA LEU A 440 23.27 -0.28 -13.84
C LEU A 440 23.01 -0.84 -15.24
N GLN A 441 22.29 -0.07 -16.05
CA GLN A 441 21.79 -0.53 -17.35
C GLN A 441 22.90 -0.86 -18.34
N SER A 442 23.91 0.01 -18.49
CA SER A 442 24.97 -0.21 -19.49
C SER A 442 26.02 -1.21 -19.01
N ALA A 443 26.16 -1.38 -17.70
CA ALA A 443 27.03 -2.40 -17.12
C ALA A 443 26.39 -3.80 -17.11
N GLY A 444 25.06 -3.90 -17.25
CA GLY A 444 24.34 -5.17 -17.13
C GLY A 444 24.35 -5.73 -15.71
N LYS A 445 24.34 -4.86 -14.69
CA LYS A 445 24.55 -5.23 -13.29
C LYS A 445 23.50 -4.66 -12.36
N ILE A 446 23.27 -5.36 -11.25
CA ILE A 446 22.59 -4.83 -10.08
C ILE A 446 23.56 -4.89 -8.92
N VAL A 447 23.72 -3.78 -8.21
CA VAL A 447 24.65 -3.65 -7.09
C VAL A 447 23.92 -3.18 -5.84
N GLU A 448 24.50 -3.45 -4.69
CA GLU A 448 24.13 -2.90 -3.40
C GLU A 448 25.31 -2.11 -2.84
N VAL A 449 25.06 -0.88 -2.40
CA VAL A 449 26.03 0.00 -1.77
C VAL A 449 25.64 0.15 -0.30
N ASP A 450 26.56 -0.17 0.60
CA ASP A 450 26.29 0.02 2.04
C ASP A 450 26.46 1.48 2.48
N GLN A 451 26.14 1.76 3.74
CA GLN A 451 26.25 3.12 4.30
C GLN A 451 27.68 3.66 4.36
N GLN A 452 28.69 2.77 4.33
CA GLN A 452 30.11 3.14 4.30
C GLN A 452 30.60 3.37 2.85
N GLY A 453 29.77 3.10 1.86
CA GLY A 453 30.08 3.24 0.44
C GLY A 453 30.69 1.99 -0.19
N ASN A 454 30.76 0.86 0.51
CA ASN A 454 31.26 -0.38 -0.05
C ASN A 454 30.24 -0.96 -1.03
N LEU A 455 30.75 -1.38 -2.19
CA LEU A 455 29.94 -1.92 -3.27
C LEU A 455 29.97 -3.45 -3.26
N LYS A 456 28.80 -4.05 -3.39
CA LYS A 456 28.61 -5.49 -3.61
C LYS A 456 27.79 -5.71 -4.88
N THR A 457 28.29 -6.51 -5.82
CA THR A 457 27.48 -6.97 -6.96
C THR A 457 26.48 -8.02 -6.47
N LEU A 458 25.20 -7.81 -6.78
CA LEU A 458 24.12 -8.75 -6.48
C LEU A 458 23.83 -9.66 -7.68
N LEU A 459 23.89 -9.10 -8.88
CA LEU A 459 23.62 -9.80 -10.13
C LEU A 459 24.43 -9.16 -11.27
N ASP A 460 24.86 -9.98 -12.22
CA ASP A 460 25.72 -9.61 -13.35
C ASP A 460 25.28 -10.35 -14.62
N GLY A 461 25.75 -9.91 -15.77
CA GLY A 461 25.46 -10.53 -17.07
C GLY A 461 24.03 -10.29 -17.58
N LEU A 462 23.41 -9.17 -17.18
CA LEU A 462 22.04 -8.82 -17.58
C LEU A 462 22.03 -8.06 -18.91
N ASP A 463 21.04 -8.34 -19.76
CA ASP A 463 20.92 -7.68 -21.07
C ASP A 463 19.87 -6.57 -21.08
N ARG A 464 20.32 -5.34 -21.33
CA ARG A 464 19.52 -4.10 -21.32
C ARG A 464 18.58 -4.02 -20.10
N VAL A 465 19.10 -4.32 -18.91
CA VAL A 465 18.33 -4.26 -17.67
C VAL A 465 17.75 -2.86 -17.45
N HIS A 466 16.44 -2.78 -17.24
CA HIS A 466 15.72 -1.50 -17.23
C HIS A 466 15.34 -1.05 -15.82
N THR A 467 14.94 -2.00 -14.96
CA THR A 467 14.59 -1.76 -13.56
C THR A 467 14.96 -2.99 -12.72
N ALA A 468 15.35 -2.76 -11.47
CA ALA A 468 15.48 -3.80 -10.47
C ALA A 468 14.81 -3.34 -9.16
N GLN A 469 14.00 -4.20 -8.57
CA GLN A 469 13.38 -3.98 -7.25
C GLN A 469 13.89 -5.04 -6.28
N ARG A 470 14.48 -4.61 -5.17
CA ARG A 470 14.74 -5.48 -4.02
C ARG A 470 13.44 -5.70 -3.28
N LEU A 471 13.00 -6.94 -3.26
CA LEU A 471 11.76 -7.36 -2.63
C LEU A 471 11.94 -7.54 -1.12
N GLU A 472 10.82 -7.53 -0.40
CA GLU A 472 10.76 -7.82 1.04
C GLU A 472 11.17 -9.26 1.42
N ASN A 473 11.38 -10.15 0.45
CA ASN A 473 11.88 -11.52 0.69
C ASN A 473 13.40 -11.68 0.39
N GLY A 474 14.05 -10.64 -0.13
CA GLY A 474 15.51 -10.58 -0.35
C GLY A 474 15.86 -10.74 -1.80
N ASN A 475 14.88 -11.20 -2.58
CA ASN A 475 15.01 -11.45 -3.99
C ASN A 475 15.06 -10.14 -4.77
N LEU A 476 15.52 -10.25 -6.00
CA LEU A 476 15.48 -9.18 -6.98
C LEU A 476 14.42 -9.49 -8.01
N LEU A 477 13.44 -8.59 -8.17
CA LEU A 477 12.57 -8.58 -9.34
C LEU A 477 13.22 -7.70 -10.40
N VAL A 478 13.57 -8.28 -11.54
CA VAL A 478 14.41 -7.66 -12.56
C VAL A 478 13.68 -7.64 -13.89
N THR A 479 13.64 -6.47 -14.52
CA THR A 479 13.10 -6.29 -15.87
C THR A 479 14.24 -6.24 -16.88
N GLU A 480 14.37 -7.29 -17.69
CA GLU A 480 15.38 -7.39 -18.76
C GLU A 480 14.71 -7.14 -20.11
N MET A 481 14.88 -5.92 -20.61
CA MET A 481 14.25 -5.51 -21.87
C MET A 481 14.84 -6.26 -23.05
N GLY A 482 16.15 -6.52 -23.05
CA GLY A 482 16.85 -7.21 -24.15
C GLY A 482 16.43 -8.67 -24.31
N LEU A 483 16.04 -9.31 -23.19
CA LEU A 483 15.57 -10.70 -23.17
C LEU A 483 14.04 -10.83 -23.13
N HIS A 484 13.31 -9.73 -23.28
CA HIS A 484 11.83 -9.75 -23.35
C HIS A 484 11.19 -10.45 -22.13
N ARG A 485 11.74 -10.23 -20.93
CA ARG A 485 11.32 -10.94 -19.72
C ARG A 485 11.39 -10.12 -18.44
N VAL A 486 10.68 -10.60 -17.43
CA VAL A 486 10.82 -10.19 -16.03
C VAL A 486 11.06 -11.43 -15.19
N ASP A 487 12.15 -11.43 -14.45
CA ASP A 487 12.58 -12.57 -13.63
C ASP A 487 12.68 -12.17 -12.15
N GLU A 488 12.33 -13.08 -11.25
CA GLU A 488 12.64 -12.98 -9.83
C GLU A 488 13.83 -13.88 -9.51
N TYR A 489 14.92 -13.28 -9.02
CA TYR A 489 16.15 -13.95 -8.63
C TYR A 489 16.21 -14.05 -7.11
N ASP A 490 16.52 -15.23 -6.57
CA ASP A 490 16.79 -15.37 -5.15
C ASP A 490 18.09 -14.66 -4.73
N VAL A 491 18.38 -14.66 -3.42
CA VAL A 491 19.59 -14.04 -2.84
C VAL A 491 20.90 -14.67 -3.32
N HIS A 492 20.84 -15.82 -4.00
CA HIS A 492 21.98 -16.52 -4.58
C HIS A 492 22.08 -16.31 -6.10
N GLY A 493 21.19 -15.50 -6.70
CA GLY A 493 21.17 -15.22 -8.13
C GLY A 493 20.49 -16.30 -8.97
N LYS A 494 19.73 -17.22 -8.36
CA LYS A 494 18.96 -18.23 -9.10
C LYS A 494 17.57 -17.68 -9.46
N VAL A 495 17.16 -17.86 -10.70
CA VAL A 495 15.78 -17.55 -11.14
C VAL A 495 14.79 -18.51 -10.45
N ILE A 496 13.83 -17.94 -9.72
CA ILE A 496 12.76 -18.69 -9.03
C ILE A 496 11.37 -18.41 -9.61
N TRP A 497 11.23 -17.37 -10.42
CA TRP A 497 10.03 -17.06 -11.18
C TRP A 497 10.42 -16.29 -12.44
N SER A 498 9.71 -16.52 -13.54
CA SER A 498 9.97 -15.84 -14.82
C SER A 498 8.68 -15.58 -15.57
N LYS A 499 8.61 -14.42 -16.21
CA LYS A 499 7.62 -14.08 -17.23
C LYS A 499 8.33 -13.65 -18.50
N ALA A 500 8.41 -14.56 -19.46
CA ALA A 500 8.97 -14.31 -20.79
C ALA A 500 7.90 -13.93 -21.83
N GLY A 501 8.34 -13.57 -23.04
CA GLY A 501 7.47 -13.24 -24.17
C GLY A 501 6.83 -11.84 -24.06
N LEU A 502 7.41 -10.95 -23.26
CA LEU A 502 6.93 -9.59 -23.06
C LEU A 502 7.44 -8.67 -24.17
N LYS A 503 6.62 -7.71 -24.60
CA LYS A 503 6.99 -6.77 -25.66
C LYS A 503 7.70 -5.55 -25.08
N ASN A 504 9.03 -5.54 -25.15
CA ASN A 504 9.90 -4.47 -24.61
C ASN A 504 9.48 -4.04 -23.19
N PRO A 505 9.52 -4.94 -22.18
CA PRO A 505 9.06 -4.62 -20.85
C PRO A 505 9.88 -3.47 -20.25
N ALA A 506 9.18 -2.47 -19.72
CA ALA A 506 9.78 -1.22 -19.26
C ALA A 506 9.92 -1.15 -17.73
N GLN A 507 9.03 -1.83 -17.00
CA GLN A 507 9.03 -1.83 -15.54
C GLN A 507 8.23 -3.01 -15.00
N ALA A 508 8.64 -3.51 -13.85
CA ALA A 508 7.87 -4.46 -13.06
C ALA A 508 7.85 -4.04 -11.59
N GLN A 509 6.78 -4.41 -10.90
CA GLN A 509 6.61 -4.20 -9.46
C GLN A 509 5.94 -5.43 -8.85
N ARG A 510 6.50 -5.93 -7.75
CA ARG A 510 5.79 -6.86 -6.87
C ARG A 510 4.80 -6.06 -6.03
N ILE A 511 3.53 -6.41 -6.09
CA ILE A 511 2.48 -5.78 -5.28
C ILE A 511 2.10 -6.66 -4.09
N ALA A 512 1.42 -6.06 -3.11
CA ALA A 512 1.19 -6.64 -1.79
C ALA A 512 0.43 -7.97 -1.79
N ASN A 513 -0.39 -8.26 -2.81
CA ASN A 513 -1.08 -9.54 -2.96
C ASN A 513 -0.21 -10.67 -3.56
N GLY A 514 1.09 -10.41 -3.74
CA GLY A 514 2.05 -11.33 -4.30
C GLY A 514 2.10 -11.40 -5.82
N ASN A 515 1.19 -10.74 -6.55
CA ASN A 515 1.20 -10.67 -8.01
C ASN A 515 2.29 -9.73 -8.55
N THR A 516 2.61 -9.86 -9.83
CA THR A 516 3.57 -8.97 -10.52
C THR A 516 2.80 -8.03 -11.43
N LEU A 517 2.88 -6.72 -11.20
CA LEU A 517 2.53 -5.77 -12.26
C LEU A 517 3.71 -5.59 -13.20
N ILE A 518 3.44 -5.58 -14.51
CA ILE A 518 4.44 -5.39 -15.55
C ILE A 518 3.88 -4.41 -16.58
N ALA A 519 4.68 -3.41 -16.96
CA ALA A 519 4.40 -2.54 -18.09
C ALA A 519 5.23 -2.98 -19.30
N ASP A 520 4.54 -3.26 -20.40
CA ASP A 520 5.12 -3.58 -21.70
C ASP A 520 4.40 -2.78 -22.81
N GLU A 521 4.70 -3.05 -24.07
CA GLU A 521 4.04 -2.36 -25.19
C GLU A 521 2.56 -2.66 -25.34
N ASP A 522 2.02 -3.72 -24.73
CA ASP A 522 0.58 -4.02 -24.73
C ASP A 522 -0.15 -3.35 -23.56
N GLY A 523 0.59 -2.79 -22.61
CA GLY A 523 0.07 -2.00 -21.50
C GLY A 523 0.57 -2.48 -20.14
N ILE A 524 -0.15 -2.11 -19.09
CA ILE A 524 0.16 -2.52 -17.71
C ILE A 524 -0.71 -3.71 -17.36
N LYS A 525 -0.08 -4.85 -17.07
CA LYS A 525 -0.77 -6.11 -16.74
C LYS A 525 -0.36 -6.58 -15.36
N GLU A 526 -1.34 -7.04 -14.59
CA GLU A 526 -1.09 -7.78 -13.36
C GLU A 526 -1.08 -9.27 -13.70
N TYR A 527 0.01 -9.93 -13.34
CA TYR A 527 0.20 -11.36 -13.53
C TYR A 527 0.19 -12.06 -12.17
N ASN A 528 -0.62 -13.11 -12.08
CA ASN A 528 -0.51 -14.03 -10.97
C ASN A 528 0.83 -14.79 -11.04
N ARG A 529 1.15 -15.57 -10.00
CA ARG A 529 2.41 -16.33 -9.96
C ARG A 529 2.48 -17.48 -10.97
N SER A 530 1.34 -17.96 -11.48
CA SER A 530 1.26 -18.91 -12.60
C SER A 530 1.59 -18.26 -13.95
N GLY A 531 1.61 -16.91 -14.02
CA GLY A 531 1.89 -16.15 -15.24
C GLY A 531 0.65 -15.75 -16.02
N ASP A 532 -0.55 -15.96 -15.49
CA ASP A 532 -1.81 -15.53 -16.12
C ASP A 532 -2.08 -14.07 -15.81
N SER A 533 -2.60 -13.34 -16.80
CA SER A 533 -3.04 -11.95 -16.59
C SER A 533 -4.40 -11.93 -15.90
N VAL A 534 -4.48 -11.29 -14.74
CA VAL A 534 -5.72 -11.14 -13.94
C VAL A 534 -6.28 -9.72 -13.98
N TRP A 535 -5.46 -8.76 -14.42
CA TRP A 535 -5.87 -7.38 -14.66
C TRP A 535 -5.03 -6.75 -15.78
N HIS A 536 -5.63 -5.83 -16.53
CA HIS A 536 -4.96 -5.14 -17.64
C HIS A 536 -5.47 -3.70 -17.81
N LEU A 537 -4.54 -2.75 -17.85
CA LEU A 537 -4.76 -1.38 -18.27
C LEU A 537 -4.11 -1.16 -19.64
N PRO A 538 -4.89 -0.91 -20.71
CA PRO A 538 -4.38 -0.78 -22.07
C PRO A 538 -3.73 0.60 -22.30
N VAL A 539 -2.62 0.85 -21.62
CA VAL A 539 -1.82 2.08 -21.74
C VAL A 539 -0.39 1.70 -22.09
N THR A 540 -0.07 1.82 -23.37
CA THR A 540 1.20 1.40 -23.95
C THR A 540 2.30 2.42 -23.70
N ARG A 541 3.57 1.98 -23.79
CA ARG A 541 4.77 2.84 -23.62
C ARG A 541 4.68 3.67 -22.33
N SER A 542 4.54 2.96 -21.22
CA SER A 542 4.32 3.57 -19.93
C SER A 542 5.26 3.02 -18.86
N ARG A 543 5.44 3.83 -17.81
CA ARG A 543 5.93 3.39 -16.51
C ARG A 543 4.87 3.66 -15.46
N PHE A 544 4.99 3.03 -14.30
CA PHE A 544 3.94 3.09 -13.30
C PHE A 544 4.44 2.94 -11.88
N PHE A 545 3.56 3.17 -10.92
CA PHE A 545 3.76 2.75 -9.54
C PHE A 545 2.40 2.43 -8.92
N ARG A 546 2.21 1.21 -8.41
CA ARG A 546 1.00 0.80 -7.68
C ARG A 546 1.22 1.03 -6.18
N TYR A 547 0.24 1.62 -5.52
CA TYR A 547 0.24 1.89 -4.10
C TYR A 547 -1.17 1.90 -3.50
#